data_AF-A0A1F9V1H9-F1
#
_entry.id   AF-A0A1F9V1H9-F1
#
_cell.length_a   1.000
_cell.length_b   1.000
_cell.length_c   1.000
_cell.angle_alpha   90.00
_cell.angle_beta   90.00
_cell.angle_gamma   90.00
#
_symmetry.space_group_name_H-M   'P 1'
#
loop_
_entity.id
_entity.type
_entity.pdbx_description
1 polymer ?
#
loop_
_entity_poly.entity_id
_entity_poly.type
_entity_poly.pdbx_seq_one_letter_code
_entity_poly.pdbx_strand_id
1 'polypeptide(L)'
;MKLRILAAPLLLAGCSGNATIVAPLADRPLPVSACLVMGDYSPSTAGYVFATRDEFLDSSGTQFRSIKEVGSVGATRTCDLVVKISQPGTFSVRVDLLSPLGEAALFGASASGYGAARKLRHAVAAAVAEGTELHSRILAMKGAAPSPTPRRTAAAPARSTSRQPWPDLSSPIKTDGGERDAAVIVGAENYAFVAKVPGARKNAEDWQAYLTGGLKVPSHRVALLRDNEATLEKIRKYAAAAASQVEPGGTLWFVFIGHGAPSKDGKDGLLVGIDAQQDADGLFARSLARGELLDSLNKGRQARSLVLIDACFSGRSSSGETLVAGLQPLVALREPQGKPDPRMILLTAGRSDQFAGPLPKSSKLRPAFSYLALGALRGWAADEEGKVTADGLVEFSRRALALDKGRTQTPELSGEGSVILSSGRERAPDLAAIDRDADESAPAPEPSSFDQEPSEPSPEPVSKRRRATPTK
;
A
#
# COMPACT_ATOMS: atom_id res chain seq x y z
N MET A 1 -43.56 -53.49 1.38
CA MET A 1 -45.04 -53.38 1.38
C MET A 1 -45.42 -52.20 2.27
N LYS A 2 -46.29 -51.30 1.80
CA LYS A 2 -46.70 -50.05 2.46
C LYS A 2 -47.20 -50.30 3.88
N LEU A 3 -46.94 -49.40 4.83
CA LEU A 3 -47.89 -49.14 5.90
C LEU A 3 -47.84 -47.67 6.34
N ARG A 4 -48.94 -46.96 6.05
CA ARG A 4 -49.36 -45.71 6.70
C ARG A 4 -50.01 -46.08 8.03
N ILE A 5 -49.72 -45.33 9.09
CA ILE A 5 -50.62 -45.20 10.24
C ILE A 5 -50.79 -43.70 10.54
N LEU A 6 -52.05 -43.31 10.64
CA LEU A 6 -52.61 -42.00 10.96
C LEU A 6 -52.87 -41.89 12.47
N ALA A 7 -52.67 -40.67 13.00
CA ALA A 7 -53.34 -40.01 14.14
C ALA A 7 -53.27 -40.72 15.53
N ALA A 8 -53.17 -40.04 16.68
CA ALA A 8 -53.95 -38.89 17.12
C ALA A 8 -53.28 -38.20 18.36
N PRO A 9 -53.79 -37.06 18.84
CA PRO A 9 -53.07 -36.04 19.58
C PRO A 9 -53.18 -36.15 21.10
N LEU A 10 -52.27 -35.50 21.82
CA LEU A 10 -52.48 -35.13 23.22
C LEU A 10 -52.25 -33.62 23.37
N LEU A 11 -53.35 -32.87 23.53
CA LEU A 11 -53.33 -31.51 24.02
C LEU A 11 -53.04 -31.55 25.53
N LEU A 12 -52.04 -30.82 25.98
CA LEU A 12 -51.97 -30.31 27.34
C LEU A 12 -51.54 -28.83 27.32
N ALA A 13 -52.50 -28.04 27.79
CA ALA A 13 -52.48 -26.71 28.37
C ALA A 13 -51.15 -25.92 28.36
N GLY A 14 -51.27 -24.67 27.91
CA GLY A 14 -50.20 -23.70 27.89
C GLY A 14 -49.68 -23.30 29.27
N CYS A 15 -48.37 -23.09 29.30
CA CYS A 15 -47.76 -21.94 29.95
C CYS A 15 -47.07 -21.15 28.84
N SER A 16 -47.68 -20.06 28.43
CA SER A 16 -47.08 -19.01 27.61
C SER A 16 -45.94 -18.37 28.40
N GLY A 17 -44.75 -18.91 28.21
CA GLY A 17 -43.48 -18.27 28.53
C GLY A 17 -42.63 -18.33 27.27
N ASN A 18 -42.47 -17.20 26.58
CA ASN A 18 -41.42 -17.02 25.58
C ASN A 18 -40.08 -17.23 26.31
N ALA A 19 -39.60 -18.47 26.34
CA ALA A 19 -38.20 -18.74 26.59
C ALA A 19 -37.46 -18.36 25.32
N THR A 20 -37.28 -17.05 25.14
CA THR A 20 -36.22 -16.53 24.29
C THR A 20 -34.96 -17.19 24.81
N ILE A 21 -34.33 -18.06 24.01
CA ILE A 21 -32.96 -18.49 24.26
C ILE A 21 -32.14 -17.21 24.13
N VAL A 22 -31.94 -16.52 25.25
CA VAL A 22 -31.01 -15.40 25.33
C VAL A 22 -29.65 -16.06 25.20
N ALA A 23 -29.04 -15.91 24.02
CA ALA A 23 -27.62 -16.18 23.83
C ALA A 23 -26.84 -15.57 25.01
N PRO A 24 -25.77 -16.21 25.50
CA PRO A 24 -25.03 -15.72 26.66
C PRO A 24 -24.78 -14.22 26.51
N LEU A 25 -25.05 -13.43 27.57
CA LEU A 25 -25.03 -11.96 27.55
C LEU A 25 -23.72 -11.33 27.02
N ALA A 26 -22.67 -12.13 26.81
CA ALA A 26 -21.41 -11.74 26.19
C ALA A 26 -21.44 -11.59 24.65
N ASP A 27 -22.53 -12.01 23.97
CA ASP A 27 -22.60 -11.98 22.49
C ASP A 27 -23.26 -10.73 21.91
N ARG A 28 -23.64 -9.76 22.75
CA ARG A 28 -24.19 -8.48 22.26
C ARG A 28 -23.07 -7.48 21.99
N PRO A 29 -22.91 -6.99 20.74
CA PRO A 29 -21.88 -5.98 20.46
C PRO A 29 -22.20 -4.68 21.19
N LEU A 30 -21.18 -4.08 21.80
CA LEU A 30 -21.24 -2.74 22.38
C LEU A 30 -21.83 -1.77 21.36
N PRO A 31 -22.73 -0.86 21.77
CA PRO A 31 -23.32 0.11 20.87
C PRO A 31 -22.36 1.25 20.49
N VAL A 32 -21.05 1.01 20.49
CA VAL A 32 -19.98 1.97 20.15
C VAL A 32 -19.22 1.52 18.91
N SER A 33 -18.79 2.48 18.10
CA SER A 33 -17.93 2.26 16.92
C SER A 33 -16.46 2.43 17.31
N ALA A 34 -15.60 1.52 16.86
CA ALA A 34 -14.18 1.53 17.17
C ALA A 34 -13.34 1.82 15.92
N CYS A 35 -12.29 2.62 16.10
CA CYS A 35 -11.24 2.82 15.11
C CYS A 35 -10.03 2.00 15.54
N LEU A 36 -9.60 1.07 14.69
CA LEU A 36 -8.37 0.32 14.91
C LEU A 36 -7.20 1.11 14.32
N VAL A 37 -6.14 1.27 15.11
CA VAL A 37 -4.90 1.93 14.69
C VAL A 37 -3.70 1.05 15.05
N MET A 38 -2.74 0.97 14.15
CA MET A 38 -1.47 0.31 14.43
C MET A 38 -0.57 1.27 15.21
N GLY A 39 -0.11 0.81 16.37
CA GLY A 39 0.92 1.48 17.18
C GLY A 39 2.32 1.16 16.70
N ASP A 40 3.29 1.25 17.60
CA ASP A 40 4.68 0.94 17.26
C ASP A 40 4.85 -0.56 17.05
N TYR A 41 5.45 -0.94 15.93
CA TYR A 41 5.83 -2.31 15.65
C TYR A 41 7.04 -2.37 14.71
N SER A 42 7.76 -3.49 14.73
CA SER A 42 8.88 -3.71 13.83
C SER A 42 8.39 -4.42 12.57
N PRO A 43 8.51 -3.83 11.37
CA PRO A 43 7.99 -4.43 10.14
C PRO A 43 8.56 -5.83 9.86
N SER A 44 9.79 -6.12 10.28
CA SER A 44 10.45 -7.43 10.09
C SER A 44 9.91 -8.54 10.99
N THR A 45 9.12 -8.22 12.03
CA THR A 45 8.59 -9.20 13.01
C THR A 45 7.11 -8.98 13.32
N ALA A 46 6.41 -8.24 12.46
CA ALA A 46 5.04 -7.77 12.66
C ALA A 46 3.94 -8.86 12.57
N GLY A 47 4.29 -10.13 12.37
CA GLY A 47 3.34 -11.22 12.15
C GLY A 47 2.27 -11.32 13.24
N TYR A 48 2.64 -11.15 14.51
CA TYR A 48 1.68 -11.17 15.64
C TYR A 48 0.76 -9.95 15.66
N VAL A 49 1.27 -8.80 15.24
CA VAL A 49 0.52 -7.53 15.23
C VAL A 49 -0.52 -7.56 14.12
N PHE A 50 -0.15 -8.03 12.92
CA PHE A 50 -1.07 -8.20 11.80
C PHE A 50 -2.10 -9.30 12.05
N ALA A 51 -1.69 -10.44 12.63
CA ALA A 51 -2.65 -11.48 13.02
C ALA A 51 -3.65 -10.95 14.07
N THR A 52 -3.21 -10.11 15.00
CA THR A 52 -4.10 -9.48 15.98
C THR A 52 -5.01 -8.46 15.31
N ARG A 53 -4.49 -7.63 14.40
CA ARG A 53 -5.32 -6.71 13.61
C ARG A 53 -6.43 -7.45 12.87
N ASP A 54 -6.09 -8.49 12.13
CA ASP A 54 -7.04 -9.23 11.30
C ASP A 54 -8.11 -9.91 12.17
N GLU A 55 -7.72 -10.45 13.34
CA GLU A 55 -8.63 -11.03 14.32
C GLU A 55 -9.63 -9.99 14.90
N PHE A 56 -9.24 -8.71 15.00
CA PHE A 56 -10.15 -7.63 15.43
C PHE A 56 -11.01 -7.08 14.28
N LEU A 57 -10.52 -7.11 13.03
CA LEU A 57 -11.27 -6.66 11.85
C LEU A 57 -12.24 -7.72 11.31
N ASP A 58 -12.10 -8.98 11.70
CA ASP A 58 -13.05 -10.03 11.36
C ASP A 58 -14.42 -9.76 12.01
N SER A 59 -15.42 -9.51 11.14
CA SER A 59 -16.79 -9.19 11.50
C SER A 59 -17.53 -10.32 12.25
N SER A 60 -17.02 -11.55 12.21
CA SER A 60 -17.68 -12.74 12.77
C SER A 60 -17.64 -12.87 14.31
N GLY A 61 -17.12 -11.86 15.03
CA GLY A 61 -17.09 -11.86 16.50
C GLY A 61 -16.71 -10.51 17.12
N THR A 62 -17.03 -9.40 16.43
CA THR A 62 -16.65 -8.07 16.92
C THR A 62 -17.49 -7.67 18.13
N GLN A 63 -16.84 -7.27 19.21
CA GLN A 63 -17.54 -6.79 20.42
C GLN A 63 -18.02 -5.36 20.28
N PHE A 64 -17.73 -4.70 19.15
CA PHE A 64 -18.13 -3.33 18.84
C PHE A 64 -19.25 -3.33 17.80
N ARG A 65 -20.06 -2.26 17.76
CA ARG A 65 -21.09 -2.09 16.70
C ARG A 65 -20.46 -2.15 15.31
N SER A 66 -19.28 -1.59 15.19
CA SER A 66 -18.45 -1.63 13.99
C SER A 66 -17.01 -1.33 14.38
N ILE A 67 -16.06 -1.98 13.74
CA ILE A 67 -14.64 -1.67 13.86
C ILE A 67 -14.05 -1.48 12.47
N LYS A 68 -13.27 -0.42 12.28
CA LYS A 68 -12.59 -0.12 11.01
C LYS A 68 -11.15 0.29 11.27
N GLU A 69 -10.24 -0.14 10.41
CA GLU A 69 -8.85 0.33 10.47
C GLU A 69 -8.76 1.77 9.93
N VAL A 70 -8.01 2.62 10.62
CA VAL A 70 -7.75 4.01 10.21
C VAL A 70 -6.27 4.29 10.16
N GLY A 71 -5.84 5.01 9.12
CA GLY A 71 -4.41 5.25 8.84
C GLY A 71 -3.74 6.35 9.66
N SER A 72 -4.44 7.00 10.60
CA SER A 72 -3.85 8.02 11.48
C SER A 72 -4.69 8.25 12.74
N VAL A 73 -4.03 8.73 13.80
CA VAL A 73 -4.69 9.17 15.05
C VAL A 73 -5.68 10.32 14.81
N GLY A 74 -5.52 11.12 13.76
CA GLY A 74 -6.50 12.16 13.42
C GLY A 74 -7.86 11.62 12.95
N ALA A 75 -7.86 10.45 12.30
CA ALA A 75 -9.07 9.80 11.80
C ALA A 75 -9.86 9.06 12.90
N THR A 76 -9.26 8.86 14.09
CA THR A 76 -9.92 8.21 15.23
C THR A 76 -11.03 9.06 15.83
N ARG A 77 -11.06 10.37 15.56
CA ARG A 77 -12.12 11.30 15.98
C ARG A 77 -13.50 10.99 15.40
N THR A 78 -13.56 10.11 14.40
CA THR A 78 -14.82 9.65 13.78
C THR A 78 -15.41 8.41 14.45
N CYS A 79 -14.74 7.87 15.47
CA CYS A 79 -15.15 6.69 16.22
C CYS A 79 -15.38 7.03 17.69
N ASP A 80 -16.20 6.22 18.36
CA ASP A 80 -16.50 6.35 19.79
C ASP A 80 -15.35 5.81 20.67
N LEU A 81 -14.46 5.00 20.11
CA LEU A 81 -13.32 4.37 20.81
C LEU A 81 -12.16 4.11 19.85
N VAL A 82 -10.96 3.95 20.40
CA VAL A 82 -9.77 3.56 19.63
C VAL A 82 -9.22 2.24 20.15
N VAL A 83 -8.90 1.32 19.23
CA VAL A 83 -8.19 0.07 19.49
C VAL A 83 -6.78 0.22 18.92
N LYS A 84 -5.77 0.43 19.76
CA LYS A 84 -4.37 0.54 19.35
C LYS A 84 -3.69 -0.81 19.49
N ILE A 85 -3.08 -1.32 18.41
CA ILE A 85 -2.33 -2.59 18.44
C ILE A 85 -0.84 -2.30 18.25
N SER A 86 -0.02 -2.65 19.24
CA SER A 86 1.43 -2.40 19.25
C SER A 86 2.23 -3.69 19.52
N GLN A 87 3.52 -3.64 19.21
CA GLN A 87 4.47 -4.73 19.39
C GLN A 87 5.50 -4.36 20.46
N PRO A 88 5.27 -4.72 21.73
CA PRO A 88 6.26 -4.44 22.78
C PRO A 88 7.51 -5.33 22.68
N GLY A 89 7.50 -6.39 21.86
CA GLY A 89 8.65 -7.26 21.65
C GLY A 89 8.43 -8.26 20.50
N THR A 90 9.51 -8.94 20.08
CA THR A 90 9.53 -9.79 18.87
C THR A 90 8.38 -10.82 18.79
N PHE A 91 7.97 -11.39 19.92
CA PHE A 91 6.93 -12.42 19.99
C PHE A 91 5.73 -12.01 20.84
N SER A 92 5.57 -10.71 21.09
CA SER A 92 4.50 -10.17 21.92
C SER A 92 3.73 -9.07 21.20
N VAL A 93 2.45 -8.99 21.51
CA VAL A 93 1.52 -8.00 20.99
C VAL A 93 0.73 -7.43 22.15
N ARG A 94 0.41 -6.14 22.05
CA ARG A 94 -0.37 -5.39 23.02
C ARG A 94 -1.55 -4.72 22.32
N VAL A 95 -2.70 -4.75 22.98
CA VAL A 95 -3.90 -4.02 22.57
C VAL A 95 -4.26 -3.04 23.68
N ASP A 96 -4.37 -1.77 23.33
CA ASP A 96 -4.84 -0.72 24.21
C ASP A 96 -6.18 -0.15 23.71
N LEU A 97 -7.15 0.01 24.60
CA LEU A 97 -8.39 0.75 24.34
C LEU A 97 -8.20 2.19 24.82
N LEU A 98 -8.37 3.16 23.92
CA LEU A 98 -8.16 4.58 24.22
C LEU A 98 -9.45 5.37 23.97
N SER A 99 -9.55 6.53 24.62
CA SER A 99 -10.57 7.52 24.29
C SER A 99 -10.43 8.04 22.84
N PRO A 100 -11.49 8.57 22.20
CA PRO A 100 -11.48 9.04 20.80
C PRO A 100 -10.37 10.05 20.45
N LEU A 101 -9.95 10.85 21.44
CA LEU A 101 -8.89 11.85 21.32
C LEU A 101 -7.49 11.31 21.66
N GLY A 102 -7.38 10.03 22.06
CA GLY A 102 -6.11 9.37 22.37
C GLY A 102 -5.45 9.82 23.69
N GLU A 103 -6.12 10.66 24.48
CA GLU A 103 -5.55 11.31 25.67
C GLU A 103 -5.57 10.42 26.92
N ALA A 104 -6.42 9.38 26.96
CA ALA A 104 -6.54 8.48 28.12
C ALA A 104 -6.62 7.01 27.70
N ALA A 105 -5.74 6.18 28.28
CA ALA A 105 -5.83 4.72 28.19
C ALA A 105 -6.92 4.20 29.13
N LEU A 106 -7.86 3.45 28.57
CA LEU A 106 -9.02 2.90 29.28
C LEU A 106 -8.79 1.43 29.67
N PHE A 107 -8.06 0.70 28.85
CA PHE A 107 -7.69 -0.69 29.07
C PHE A 107 -6.43 -1.04 28.27
N GLY A 108 -5.65 -1.99 28.75
CA GLY A 108 -4.49 -2.50 28.02
C GLY A 108 -4.21 -3.95 28.38
N ALA A 109 -3.95 -4.78 27.39
CA ALA A 109 -3.59 -6.19 27.56
C ALA A 109 -2.46 -6.57 26.61
N SER A 110 -1.57 -7.45 27.06
CA SER A 110 -0.49 -8.01 26.24
C SER A 110 -0.52 -9.53 26.26
N ALA A 111 -0.11 -10.15 25.14
CA ALA A 111 0.01 -11.59 25.02
C ALA A 111 1.21 -11.96 24.13
N SER A 112 1.74 -13.17 24.32
CA SER A 112 2.85 -13.71 23.53
C SER A 112 2.58 -15.15 23.10
N GLY A 113 3.31 -15.58 22.07
CA GLY A 113 3.27 -16.95 21.55
C GLY A 113 1.99 -17.32 20.77
N TYR A 114 1.86 -18.60 20.44
CA TYR A 114 0.77 -19.10 19.60
C TYR A 114 -0.60 -18.80 20.20
N GLY A 115 -1.50 -18.24 19.38
CA GLY A 115 -2.84 -17.83 19.82
C GLY A 115 -2.92 -16.49 20.57
N ALA A 116 -1.85 -15.69 20.61
CA ALA A 116 -1.84 -14.38 21.27
C ALA A 116 -2.98 -13.45 20.78
N ALA A 117 -3.23 -13.39 19.47
CA ALA A 117 -4.32 -12.60 18.87
C ALA A 117 -5.69 -12.97 19.46
N ARG A 118 -6.02 -14.27 19.48
CA ARG A 118 -7.28 -14.77 20.03
C ARG A 118 -7.41 -14.50 21.53
N LYS A 119 -6.33 -14.68 22.30
CA LYS A 119 -6.30 -14.37 23.75
C LYS A 119 -6.58 -12.89 23.99
N LEU A 120 -5.99 -11.99 23.20
CA LEU A 120 -6.21 -10.55 23.30
C LEU A 120 -7.63 -10.15 22.90
N ARG A 121 -8.19 -10.78 21.85
CA ARG A 121 -9.59 -10.59 21.50
C ARG A 121 -10.52 -10.98 22.65
N HIS A 122 -10.30 -12.13 23.29
CA HIS A 122 -11.10 -12.54 24.45
C HIS A 122 -10.91 -11.63 25.67
N ALA A 123 -9.70 -11.16 25.93
CA ALA A 123 -9.43 -10.23 27.02
C ALA A 123 -10.15 -8.89 26.82
N VAL A 124 -10.13 -8.34 25.59
CA VAL A 124 -10.90 -7.15 25.25
C VAL A 124 -12.39 -7.41 25.38
N ALA A 125 -12.89 -8.55 24.87
CA ALA A 125 -14.30 -8.94 25.00
C ALA A 125 -14.79 -8.97 26.45
N ALA A 126 -14.00 -9.58 27.34
CA ALA A 126 -14.33 -9.67 28.75
C ALA A 126 -14.30 -8.29 29.42
N ALA A 127 -13.32 -7.44 29.06
CA ALA A 127 -13.18 -6.11 29.64
C ALA A 127 -14.37 -5.20 29.30
N VAL A 128 -14.90 -5.31 28.08
CA VAL A 128 -16.00 -4.46 27.57
C VAL A 128 -17.39 -5.10 27.73
N ALA A 129 -17.48 -6.28 28.33
CA ALA A 129 -18.75 -6.97 28.53
C ALA A 129 -19.76 -6.12 29.32
N GLU A 130 -21.05 -6.30 29.03
CA GLU A 130 -22.13 -5.59 29.73
C GLU A 130 -22.03 -5.80 31.25
N GLY A 131 -22.15 -4.71 32.02
CA GLY A 131 -22.05 -4.73 33.48
C GLY A 131 -20.64 -4.53 34.05
N THR A 132 -19.59 -4.43 33.23
CA THR A 132 -18.26 -4.05 33.74
C THR A 132 -18.16 -2.53 33.99
N GLU A 133 -17.23 -2.13 34.87
CA GLU A 133 -16.92 -0.71 35.10
C GLU A 133 -16.45 -0.03 33.81
N LEU A 134 -15.63 -0.71 33.01
CA LEU A 134 -15.16 -0.21 31.73
C LEU A 134 -16.30 -0.02 30.72
N HIS A 135 -17.25 -0.94 30.66
CA HIS A 135 -18.45 -0.80 29.82
C HIS A 135 -19.24 0.46 30.17
N SER A 136 -19.45 0.70 31.47
CA SER A 136 -20.18 1.88 31.97
C SER A 136 -19.44 3.18 31.64
N ARG A 137 -18.11 3.20 31.79
CA ARG A 137 -17.25 4.34 31.43
C ARG A 137 -17.26 4.64 29.93
N ILE A 138 -17.21 3.61 29.08
CA ILE A 138 -17.25 3.75 27.61
C ILE A 138 -18.59 4.36 27.17
N LEU A 139 -19.72 3.91 27.73
CA LEU A 139 -21.04 4.46 27.39
C LEU A 139 -21.23 5.90 27.89
N ALA A 140 -20.73 6.23 29.09
CA ALA A 140 -20.76 7.60 29.61
C ALA A 140 -19.98 8.58 28.72
N MET A 141 -18.81 8.15 28.22
CA MET A 141 -18.01 8.95 27.28
C MET A 141 -18.73 9.20 25.95
N LYS A 142 -19.51 8.24 25.46
CA LYS A 142 -20.31 8.40 24.24
C LYS A 142 -21.49 9.37 24.41
N GLY A 143 -22.05 9.47 25.62
CA GLY A 143 -23.20 10.32 25.92
C GLY A 143 -22.89 11.78 26.28
N ALA A 144 -21.63 12.12 26.57
CA ALA A 144 -21.23 13.47 26.95
C ALA A 144 -21.11 14.39 25.71
N ALA A 145 -22.00 15.38 25.60
CA ALA A 145 -21.93 16.41 24.54
C ALA A 145 -20.70 17.32 24.71
N PRO A 146 -20.04 17.77 23.62
CA PRO A 146 -18.91 18.69 23.73
C PRO A 146 -19.37 20.06 24.24
N SER A 147 -18.83 20.50 25.38
CA SER A 147 -19.09 21.83 25.93
C SER A 147 -18.54 22.96 25.03
N PRO A 148 -19.23 24.10 24.90
CA PRO A 148 -18.77 25.23 24.10
C PRO A 148 -17.61 25.95 24.81
N THR A 149 -16.44 25.99 24.18
CA THR A 149 -15.26 26.72 24.68
C THR A 149 -15.29 28.18 24.25
N PRO A 150 -14.92 29.16 25.10
CA PRO A 150 -15.13 30.58 24.84
C PRO A 150 -14.17 31.16 23.80
N ARG A 151 -14.66 32.19 23.13
CA ARG A 151 -14.02 33.02 22.10
C ARG A 151 -12.72 33.63 22.66
N ARG A 152 -11.56 33.15 22.18
CA ARG A 152 -10.26 33.78 22.45
C ARG A 152 -9.88 34.70 21.29
N THR A 153 -9.53 35.92 21.64
CA THR A 153 -9.10 37.03 20.79
C THR A 153 -7.96 36.65 19.84
N ALA A 154 -8.00 37.27 18.66
CA ALA A 154 -7.13 37.03 17.53
C ALA A 154 -5.64 37.10 17.90
N ALA A 155 -4.94 35.98 17.74
CA ALA A 155 -3.52 35.94 17.47
C ALA A 155 -3.33 35.70 15.97
N ALA A 156 -2.31 36.34 15.39
CA ALA A 156 -1.93 36.30 13.98
C ALA A 156 -1.93 34.87 13.39
N PRO A 157 -2.18 34.69 12.08
CA PRO A 157 -2.39 33.36 11.52
C PRO A 157 -1.11 32.54 11.64
N ALA A 158 -1.12 31.57 12.55
CA ALA A 158 -0.22 30.44 12.44
C ALA A 158 -0.56 29.75 11.11
N ARG A 159 0.40 29.74 10.18
CA ARG A 159 0.30 29.00 8.93
C ARG A 159 -0.07 27.56 9.28
N SER A 160 -1.27 27.15 8.92
CA SER A 160 -1.63 25.74 8.92
C SER A 160 -0.77 25.06 7.87
N THR A 161 0.26 24.33 8.28
CA THR A 161 0.97 23.39 7.42
C THR A 161 0.04 22.20 7.15
N SER A 162 -0.91 22.37 6.23
CA SER A 162 -1.63 21.24 5.67
C SER A 162 -0.63 20.42 4.88
N ARG A 163 -0.19 19.29 5.45
CA ARG A 163 0.59 18.25 4.76
C ARG A 163 0.01 18.07 3.36
N GLN A 164 0.80 18.28 2.31
CA GLN A 164 0.37 18.06 0.92
C GLN A 164 0.64 16.59 0.55
N PRO A 165 -0.33 15.66 0.69
CA PRO A 165 -0.13 14.30 0.22
C PRO A 165 -0.12 14.26 -1.31
N TRP A 166 0.51 13.23 -1.87
CA TRP A 166 0.30 12.84 -3.24
C TRP A 166 -1.20 12.76 -3.58
N PRO A 167 -1.66 13.36 -4.69
CA PRO A 167 -3.08 13.40 -5.05
C PRO A 167 -3.71 12.01 -5.22
N ASP A 168 -5.01 11.88 -4.98
CA ASP A 168 -5.73 10.65 -5.32
C ASP A 168 -6.14 10.65 -6.80
N LEU A 169 -5.72 9.63 -7.54
CA LEU A 169 -5.98 9.49 -8.98
C LEU A 169 -7.24 8.67 -9.30
N SER A 170 -8.01 8.28 -8.27
CA SER A 170 -9.21 7.45 -8.41
C SER A 170 -10.33 8.08 -9.25
N SER A 171 -10.41 9.41 -9.26
CA SER A 171 -11.41 10.15 -10.03
C SER A 171 -10.86 10.46 -11.43
N PRO A 172 -11.52 10.01 -12.52
CA PRO A 172 -11.04 10.28 -13.85
C PRO A 172 -11.22 11.75 -14.24
N ILE A 173 -10.28 12.27 -15.03
CA ILE A 173 -10.42 13.55 -15.71
C ILE A 173 -10.79 13.33 -17.17
N LYS A 174 -11.62 14.21 -17.75
CA LYS A 174 -12.00 14.10 -19.16
C LYS A 174 -10.84 14.54 -20.05
N THR A 175 -10.39 13.64 -20.91
CA THR A 175 -9.35 13.89 -21.92
C THR A 175 -9.80 13.49 -23.33
N ASP A 176 -10.78 12.57 -23.44
CA ASP A 176 -11.40 12.05 -24.68
C ASP A 176 -10.39 11.47 -25.69
N GLY A 177 -10.86 10.95 -26.84
CA GLY A 177 -10.01 10.51 -27.96
C GLY A 177 -9.58 9.03 -27.95
N GLY A 178 -10.04 8.25 -26.99
CA GLY A 178 -9.76 6.81 -26.87
C GLY A 178 -10.87 5.90 -27.39
N GLU A 179 -11.86 6.41 -28.13
CA GLU A 179 -13.03 5.63 -28.59
C GLU A 179 -12.65 4.45 -29.51
N ARG A 180 -11.48 4.54 -30.16
CA ARG A 180 -10.91 3.51 -31.04
C ARG A 180 -9.92 2.58 -30.35
N ASP A 181 -9.61 2.85 -29.09
CA ASP A 181 -8.53 2.19 -28.37
C ASP A 181 -8.98 0.83 -27.82
N ALA A 182 -7.99 0.04 -27.41
CA ALA A 182 -8.19 -1.14 -26.57
C ALA A 182 -7.10 -1.18 -25.50
N ALA A 183 -7.36 -1.83 -24.38
CA ALA A 183 -6.44 -1.85 -23.25
C ALA A 183 -6.39 -3.18 -22.51
N VAL A 184 -5.22 -3.52 -22.01
CA VAL A 184 -5.02 -4.54 -20.97
C VAL A 184 -4.30 -3.89 -19.79
N ILE A 185 -4.85 -4.05 -18.61
CA ILE A 185 -4.33 -3.50 -17.36
C ILE A 185 -4.16 -4.66 -16.39
N VAL A 186 -2.94 -4.85 -15.90
CA VAL A 186 -2.58 -5.97 -15.04
C VAL A 186 -2.03 -5.41 -13.72
N GLY A 187 -2.74 -5.68 -12.63
CA GLY A 187 -2.30 -5.37 -11.27
C GLY A 187 -2.14 -6.65 -10.47
N ALA A 188 -0.89 -7.10 -10.30
CA ALA A 188 -0.55 -8.28 -9.51
C ALA A 188 0.00 -7.84 -8.15
N GLU A 189 -0.84 -7.90 -7.11
CA GLU A 189 -0.49 -7.42 -5.76
C GLU A 189 -0.28 -8.58 -4.79
N ASN A 190 -1.26 -9.48 -4.71
CA ASN A 190 -1.31 -10.57 -3.74
C ASN A 190 -0.82 -11.88 -4.35
N TYR A 191 0.47 -11.95 -4.67
CA TYR A 191 1.10 -13.16 -5.16
C TYR A 191 0.92 -14.34 -4.19
N ALA A 192 0.69 -15.53 -4.74
CA ALA A 192 0.39 -16.72 -3.94
C ALA A 192 1.61 -17.23 -3.16
N PHE A 193 2.81 -17.16 -3.77
CA PHE A 193 4.03 -17.77 -3.23
C PHE A 193 5.26 -16.85 -3.24
N VAL A 194 5.13 -15.63 -3.79
CA VAL A 194 6.19 -14.63 -3.78
C VAL A 194 5.74 -13.37 -3.05
N ALA A 195 6.67 -12.45 -2.75
CA ALA A 195 6.38 -11.24 -1.99
C ALA A 195 5.25 -10.42 -2.62
N LYS A 196 4.48 -9.70 -1.79
CA LYS A 196 3.41 -8.82 -2.29
C LYS A 196 3.97 -7.56 -2.96
N VAL A 197 3.15 -6.94 -3.81
CA VAL A 197 3.42 -5.60 -4.40
C VAL A 197 2.31 -4.63 -3.98
N PRO A 198 2.37 -4.06 -2.75
CA PRO A 198 1.28 -3.27 -2.20
C PRO A 198 0.89 -2.08 -3.08
N GLY A 199 -0.41 -1.93 -3.35
CA GLY A 199 -0.96 -0.86 -4.15
C GLY A 199 -0.96 -1.11 -5.66
N ALA A 200 -0.42 -2.23 -6.15
CA ALA A 200 -0.46 -2.59 -7.57
C ALA A 200 -1.90 -2.74 -8.08
N ARG A 201 -2.77 -3.37 -7.27
CA ARG A 201 -4.19 -3.50 -7.61
C ARG A 201 -4.86 -2.13 -7.71
N LYS A 202 -4.58 -1.24 -6.75
CA LYS A 202 -5.20 0.10 -6.73
C LYS A 202 -4.69 0.97 -7.87
N ASN A 203 -3.42 0.87 -8.26
CA ASN A 203 -2.92 1.53 -9.46
C ASN A 203 -3.63 1.02 -10.72
N ALA A 204 -3.83 -0.29 -10.87
CA ALA A 204 -4.56 -0.86 -12.01
C ALA A 204 -6.02 -0.35 -12.08
N GLU A 205 -6.68 -0.19 -10.94
CA GLU A 205 -8.02 0.41 -10.85
C GLU A 205 -8.02 1.90 -11.28
N ASP A 206 -6.99 2.66 -10.87
CA ASP A 206 -6.83 4.07 -11.27
C ASP A 206 -6.59 4.21 -12.79
N TRP A 207 -5.81 3.31 -13.38
CA TRP A 207 -5.66 3.21 -14.84
C TRP A 207 -6.97 2.88 -15.55
N GLN A 208 -7.75 1.93 -15.04
CA GLN A 208 -9.05 1.60 -15.63
C GLN A 208 -9.98 2.80 -15.60
N ALA A 209 -10.04 3.52 -14.47
CA ALA A 209 -10.85 4.72 -14.33
C ALA A 209 -10.45 5.78 -15.35
N TYR A 210 -9.15 6.04 -15.53
CA TYR A 210 -8.64 6.98 -16.52
C TYR A 210 -8.97 6.57 -17.96
N LEU A 211 -8.68 5.33 -18.36
CA LEU A 211 -8.89 4.87 -19.73
C LEU A 211 -10.38 4.89 -20.10
N THR A 212 -11.25 4.36 -19.24
CA THR A 212 -12.70 4.28 -19.54
C THR A 212 -13.44 5.60 -19.27
N GLY A 213 -13.16 6.24 -18.14
CA GLY A 213 -13.86 7.44 -17.71
C GLY A 213 -13.32 8.72 -18.36
N GLY A 214 -12.00 8.78 -18.55
CA GLY A 214 -11.29 9.95 -19.07
C GLY A 214 -11.09 9.95 -20.58
N LEU A 215 -10.44 8.92 -21.12
CA LEU A 215 -10.20 8.76 -22.56
C LEU A 215 -11.39 8.17 -23.33
N LYS A 216 -12.42 7.66 -22.65
CA LYS A 216 -13.59 7.03 -23.29
C LYS A 216 -13.27 5.76 -24.08
N VAL A 217 -12.23 5.02 -23.67
CA VAL A 217 -11.99 3.68 -24.20
C VAL A 217 -13.22 2.79 -23.91
N PRO A 218 -13.84 2.15 -24.93
CA PRO A 218 -15.02 1.33 -24.72
C PRO A 218 -14.73 0.22 -23.71
N SER A 219 -15.54 0.10 -22.65
CA SER A 219 -15.30 -0.84 -21.55
C SER A 219 -15.15 -2.29 -21.99
N HIS A 220 -15.83 -2.70 -23.08
CA HIS A 220 -15.73 -4.03 -23.65
C HIS A 220 -14.38 -4.31 -24.37
N ARG A 221 -13.55 -3.29 -24.58
CA ARG A 221 -12.17 -3.38 -25.11
C ARG A 221 -11.11 -3.14 -24.02
N VAL A 222 -11.51 -3.03 -22.76
CA VAL A 222 -10.62 -2.87 -21.62
C VAL A 222 -10.66 -4.12 -20.76
N ALA A 223 -9.56 -4.86 -20.72
CA ALA A 223 -9.37 -5.98 -19.80
C ALA A 223 -8.62 -5.49 -18.55
N LEU A 224 -9.24 -5.65 -17.38
CA LEU A 224 -8.60 -5.42 -16.08
C LEU A 224 -8.36 -6.78 -15.41
N LEU A 225 -7.09 -7.15 -15.22
CA LEU A 225 -6.67 -8.36 -14.55
C LEU A 225 -6.08 -8.02 -13.18
N ARG A 226 -6.78 -8.37 -12.11
CA ARG A 226 -6.33 -8.16 -10.73
C ARG A 226 -6.02 -9.48 -10.05
N ASP A 227 -4.92 -9.54 -9.32
CA ASP A 227 -4.55 -10.67 -8.48
C ASP A 227 -4.77 -12.02 -9.18
N ASN A 228 -5.76 -12.82 -8.75
CA ASN A 228 -6.09 -14.14 -9.31
C ASN A 228 -6.42 -14.15 -10.82
N GLU A 229 -6.59 -12.99 -11.44
CA GLU A 229 -6.75 -12.84 -12.89
C GLU A 229 -5.44 -12.55 -13.62
N ALA A 230 -4.39 -12.11 -12.93
CA ALA A 230 -3.07 -11.79 -13.48
C ALA A 230 -2.18 -13.05 -13.64
N THR A 231 -2.75 -14.12 -14.18
CA THR A 231 -2.02 -15.36 -14.55
C THR A 231 -1.41 -15.24 -15.94
N LEU A 232 -0.35 -15.99 -16.22
CA LEU A 232 0.31 -16.03 -17.54
C LEU A 232 -0.70 -16.23 -18.68
N GLU A 233 -1.57 -17.22 -18.55
CA GLU A 233 -2.55 -17.60 -19.57
C GLU A 233 -3.54 -16.47 -19.84
N LYS A 234 -4.01 -15.80 -18.79
CA LYS A 234 -4.93 -14.66 -18.94
C LYS A 234 -4.21 -13.45 -19.52
N ILE A 235 -3.02 -13.08 -19.03
CA ILE A 235 -2.26 -11.95 -19.59
C ILE A 235 -2.02 -12.16 -21.09
N ARG A 236 -1.55 -13.36 -21.48
CA ARG A 236 -1.35 -13.75 -22.89
C ARG A 236 -2.64 -13.65 -23.70
N LYS A 237 -3.72 -14.26 -23.21
CA LYS A 237 -5.03 -14.26 -23.87
C LYS A 237 -5.55 -12.84 -24.11
N TYR A 238 -5.55 -12.00 -23.07
CA TYR A 238 -6.11 -10.66 -23.16
C TYR A 238 -5.21 -9.70 -23.96
N ALA A 239 -3.89 -9.87 -23.95
CA ALA A 239 -3.00 -9.13 -24.85
C ALA A 239 -3.33 -9.41 -26.33
N ALA A 240 -3.48 -10.69 -26.70
CA ALA A 240 -3.88 -11.07 -28.06
C ALA A 240 -5.29 -10.56 -28.41
N ALA A 241 -6.24 -10.65 -27.47
CA ALA A 241 -7.60 -10.16 -27.67
C ALA A 241 -7.61 -8.63 -27.89
N ALA A 242 -6.92 -7.85 -27.06
CA ALA A 242 -6.86 -6.41 -27.20
C ALA A 242 -6.21 -5.99 -28.53
N ALA A 243 -5.15 -6.68 -28.98
CA ALA A 243 -4.53 -6.46 -30.28
C ALA A 243 -5.50 -6.69 -31.46
N SER A 244 -6.46 -7.60 -31.30
CA SER A 244 -7.53 -7.83 -32.29
C SER A 244 -8.71 -6.85 -32.19
N GLN A 245 -8.91 -6.22 -31.03
CA GLN A 245 -10.05 -5.36 -30.73
C GLN A 245 -9.79 -3.87 -31.02
N VAL A 246 -8.53 -3.44 -30.94
CA VAL A 246 -8.16 -2.05 -31.25
C VAL A 246 -8.50 -1.71 -32.69
N GLU A 247 -9.15 -0.57 -32.89
CA GLU A 247 -9.55 -0.12 -34.22
C GLU A 247 -8.39 0.58 -34.96
N PRO A 248 -8.43 0.60 -36.30
CA PRO A 248 -7.48 1.40 -37.08
C PRO A 248 -7.44 2.86 -36.63
N GLY A 249 -6.24 3.37 -36.38
CA GLY A 249 -6.02 4.73 -35.88
C GLY A 249 -6.07 4.86 -34.35
N GLY A 250 -6.53 3.84 -33.63
CA GLY A 250 -6.53 3.81 -32.17
C GLY A 250 -5.16 3.50 -31.56
N THR A 251 -5.10 3.61 -30.24
CA THR A 251 -3.95 3.23 -29.39
C THR A 251 -4.25 1.90 -28.69
N LEU A 252 -3.27 1.00 -28.70
CA LEU A 252 -3.29 -0.22 -27.91
C LEU A 252 -2.52 0.01 -26.62
N TRP A 253 -3.23 0.00 -25.49
CA TRP A 253 -2.64 0.21 -24.17
C TRP A 253 -2.33 -1.11 -23.50
N PHE A 254 -1.13 -1.25 -22.96
CA PHE A 254 -0.79 -2.36 -22.07
C PHE A 254 -0.11 -1.81 -20.83
N VAL A 255 -0.67 -2.06 -19.65
CA VAL A 255 -0.14 -1.59 -18.37
C VAL A 255 0.07 -2.80 -17.47
N PHE A 256 1.31 -3.03 -17.04
CA PHE A 256 1.65 -4.08 -16.07
C PHE A 256 2.25 -3.48 -14.82
N ILE A 257 1.75 -3.91 -13.66
CA ILE A 257 2.16 -3.45 -12.35
C ILE A 257 2.30 -4.68 -11.46
N GLY A 258 3.54 -5.03 -11.10
CA GLY A 258 3.82 -6.26 -10.38
C GLY A 258 5.31 -6.60 -10.35
N HIS A 259 5.64 -7.86 -10.11
CA HIS A 259 7.01 -8.34 -10.14
C HIS A 259 7.51 -8.57 -11.56
N GLY A 260 8.80 -8.29 -11.74
CA GLY A 260 9.56 -8.70 -12.91
C GLY A 260 10.64 -9.70 -12.52
N ALA A 261 11.15 -10.41 -13.51
CA ALA A 261 12.29 -11.29 -13.33
C ALA A 261 13.15 -11.35 -14.60
N PRO A 262 14.43 -11.72 -14.49
CA PRO A 262 15.23 -12.09 -15.65
C PRO A 262 14.70 -13.37 -16.30
N SER A 263 14.79 -13.47 -17.62
CA SER A 263 14.60 -14.74 -18.33
C SER A 263 15.68 -15.75 -17.94
N LYS A 264 15.42 -17.04 -18.17
CA LYS A 264 16.37 -18.13 -17.85
C LYS A 264 17.74 -17.96 -18.52
N ASP A 265 17.78 -17.36 -19.70
CA ASP A 265 19.00 -17.06 -20.45
C ASP A 265 19.57 -15.65 -20.18
N GLY A 266 18.89 -14.86 -19.34
CA GLY A 266 19.28 -13.49 -18.97
C GLY A 266 19.17 -12.46 -20.08
N LYS A 267 18.48 -12.76 -21.19
CA LYS A 267 18.41 -11.90 -22.39
C LYS A 267 17.12 -11.09 -22.50
N ASP A 268 16.11 -11.40 -21.70
CA ASP A 268 14.83 -10.68 -21.69
C ASP A 268 14.29 -10.50 -20.27
N GLY A 269 13.30 -9.62 -20.14
CA GLY A 269 12.52 -9.46 -18.92
C GLY A 269 11.27 -10.34 -18.95
N LEU A 270 10.87 -10.84 -17.78
CA LEU A 270 9.64 -11.59 -17.57
C LEU A 270 8.67 -10.78 -16.73
N LEU A 271 7.39 -10.76 -17.13
CA LEU A 271 6.27 -10.25 -16.35
C LEU A 271 5.74 -11.43 -15.51
N VAL A 272 5.95 -11.37 -14.19
CA VAL A 272 5.69 -12.50 -13.30
C VAL A 272 4.19 -12.62 -13.00
N GLY A 273 3.59 -13.76 -13.37
CA GLY A 273 2.20 -14.06 -13.08
C GLY A 273 1.95 -14.28 -11.58
N ILE A 274 0.72 -13.99 -11.14
CA ILE A 274 0.33 -13.99 -9.72
C ILE A 274 0.57 -15.33 -9.00
N ASP A 275 0.56 -16.42 -9.77
CA ASP A 275 0.64 -17.82 -9.34
C ASP A 275 2.03 -18.43 -9.58
N ALA A 276 3.03 -17.59 -9.85
CA ALA A 276 4.44 -17.98 -9.88
C ALA A 276 4.84 -18.66 -8.56
N GLN A 277 5.57 -19.77 -8.69
CA GLN A 277 6.06 -20.54 -7.55
C GLN A 277 7.33 -19.90 -6.98
N GLN A 278 7.68 -20.27 -5.74
CA GLN A 278 8.85 -19.73 -5.03
C GLN A 278 10.17 -20.43 -5.43
N ASP A 279 10.28 -20.85 -6.70
CA ASP A 279 11.47 -21.45 -7.31
C ASP A 279 11.61 -20.99 -8.76
N ALA A 280 12.83 -21.08 -9.31
CA ALA A 280 13.13 -20.50 -10.62
C ALA A 280 12.31 -21.13 -11.77
N ASP A 281 12.19 -22.46 -11.83
CA ASP A 281 11.48 -23.13 -12.92
C ASP A 281 9.97 -22.86 -12.85
N GLY A 282 9.38 -22.87 -11.65
CA GLY A 282 7.99 -22.52 -11.44
C GLY A 282 7.69 -21.04 -11.68
N LEU A 283 8.65 -20.15 -11.41
CA LEU A 283 8.54 -18.74 -11.79
C LEU A 283 8.57 -18.60 -13.32
N PHE A 284 9.53 -19.21 -14.00
CA PHE A 284 9.63 -19.16 -15.46
C PHE A 284 8.38 -19.72 -16.15
N ALA A 285 7.85 -20.85 -15.65
CA ALA A 285 6.65 -21.48 -16.19
C ALA A 285 5.37 -20.64 -16.05
N ARG A 286 5.35 -19.65 -15.15
CA ARG A 286 4.19 -18.80 -14.85
C ARG A 286 4.41 -17.32 -15.20
N SER A 287 5.45 -17.02 -15.97
CA SER A 287 5.77 -15.65 -16.36
C SER A 287 5.70 -15.45 -17.87
N LEU A 288 5.32 -14.25 -18.30
CA LEU A 288 5.25 -13.88 -19.72
C LEU A 288 6.54 -13.17 -20.12
N ALA A 289 7.21 -13.64 -21.16
CA ALA A 289 8.37 -12.93 -21.71
C ALA A 289 7.92 -11.58 -22.30
N ARG A 290 8.67 -10.52 -22.01
CA ARG A 290 8.42 -9.18 -22.56
C ARG A 290 8.42 -9.23 -24.08
N GLY A 291 9.39 -9.87 -24.72
CA GLY A 291 9.43 -10.04 -26.17
C GLY A 291 8.16 -10.70 -26.72
N GLU A 292 7.70 -11.78 -26.09
CA GLU A 292 6.45 -12.47 -26.47
C GLU A 292 5.23 -11.55 -26.38
N LEU A 293 5.15 -10.74 -25.32
CA LEU A 293 4.11 -9.72 -25.18
C LEU A 293 4.16 -8.71 -26.33
N LEU A 294 5.33 -8.09 -26.57
CA LEU A 294 5.48 -7.06 -27.59
C LEU A 294 5.13 -7.59 -28.99
N ASP A 295 5.57 -8.80 -29.32
CA ASP A 295 5.22 -9.48 -30.58
C ASP A 295 3.72 -9.74 -30.70
N SER A 296 3.05 -10.07 -29.60
CA SER A 296 1.59 -10.23 -29.58
C SER A 296 0.87 -8.92 -29.87
N LEU A 297 1.29 -7.82 -29.24
CA LEU A 297 0.70 -6.50 -29.43
C LEU A 297 0.94 -5.97 -30.86
N ASN A 298 2.10 -6.23 -31.44
CA ASN A 298 2.47 -5.78 -32.80
C ASN A 298 1.59 -6.35 -33.91
N LYS A 299 0.89 -7.48 -33.67
CA LYS A 299 -0.05 -8.08 -34.63
C LYS A 299 -1.32 -7.24 -34.84
N GLY A 300 -1.60 -6.30 -33.95
CA GLY A 300 -2.79 -5.45 -34.05
C GLY A 300 -2.66 -4.33 -35.10
N ARG A 301 -3.81 -3.71 -35.39
CA ARG A 301 -3.97 -2.65 -36.42
C ARG A 301 -3.94 -1.22 -35.85
N GLN A 302 -3.57 -1.08 -34.58
CA GLN A 302 -3.41 0.21 -33.91
C GLN A 302 -2.42 1.11 -34.65
N ALA A 303 -2.63 2.42 -34.55
CA ALA A 303 -1.64 3.39 -34.97
C ALA A 303 -0.43 3.40 -34.03
N ARG A 304 -0.66 3.13 -32.73
CA ARG A 304 0.35 3.18 -31.67
C ARG A 304 0.10 2.11 -30.62
N SER A 305 1.18 1.53 -30.09
CA SER A 305 1.15 0.68 -28.90
C SER A 305 1.83 1.43 -27.76
N LEU A 306 1.11 1.70 -26.67
CA LEU A 306 1.69 2.25 -25.45
C LEU A 306 1.79 1.14 -24.40
N VAL A 307 3.01 0.75 -24.08
CA VAL A 307 3.31 -0.33 -23.14
C VAL A 307 3.99 0.28 -21.93
N LEU A 308 3.36 0.21 -20.76
CA LEU A 308 3.92 0.64 -19.49
C LEU A 308 4.15 -0.57 -18.58
N ILE A 309 5.38 -0.73 -18.11
CA ILE A 309 5.78 -1.82 -17.22
C ILE A 309 6.38 -1.23 -15.94
N ASP A 310 5.63 -1.32 -14.85
CA ASP A 310 6.09 -1.01 -13.49
C ASP A 310 6.49 -2.30 -12.76
N ALA A 311 7.70 -2.77 -13.08
CA ALA A 311 8.29 -3.99 -12.55
C ALA A 311 9.83 -3.91 -12.54
N CYS A 312 10.46 -4.61 -11.58
CA CYS A 312 11.92 -4.79 -11.52
C CYS A 312 12.34 -6.03 -12.29
N PHE A 313 13.16 -5.91 -13.34
CA PHE A 313 13.72 -7.10 -14.01
C PHE A 313 15.01 -7.64 -13.36
N SER A 314 15.44 -7.03 -12.24
CA SER A 314 16.61 -7.48 -11.47
C SER A 314 16.39 -8.80 -10.72
N GLY A 315 15.15 -9.33 -10.70
CA GLY A 315 14.81 -10.55 -9.97
C GLY A 315 14.75 -10.33 -8.46
N ARG A 316 14.46 -9.10 -8.02
CA ARG A 316 14.38 -8.70 -6.61
C ARG A 316 12.99 -8.13 -6.28
N SER A 317 12.51 -8.40 -5.07
CA SER A 317 11.25 -7.91 -4.52
C SER A 317 11.31 -6.41 -4.21
N SER A 318 10.17 -5.83 -3.80
CA SER A 318 10.06 -4.41 -3.40
C SER A 318 10.93 -4.01 -2.19
N SER A 319 11.44 -4.97 -1.42
CA SER A 319 12.37 -4.78 -0.30
C SER A 319 13.85 -4.91 -0.72
N GLY A 320 14.10 -5.25 -1.98
CA GLY A 320 15.45 -5.54 -2.49
C GLY A 320 15.93 -6.96 -2.16
N GLU A 321 15.10 -7.86 -1.66
CA GLU A 321 15.46 -9.27 -1.48
C GLU A 321 15.34 -10.03 -2.80
N THR A 322 16.11 -11.10 -3.00
CA THR A 322 15.95 -11.94 -4.20
C THR A 322 14.53 -12.52 -4.24
N LEU A 323 13.86 -12.41 -5.39
CA LEU A 323 12.45 -12.79 -5.54
C LEU A 323 12.24 -14.30 -5.33
N VAL A 324 13.11 -15.13 -5.89
CA VAL A 324 13.22 -16.58 -5.60
C VAL A 324 14.68 -17.03 -5.64
N ALA A 325 15.01 -18.10 -4.92
CA ALA A 325 16.36 -18.67 -4.95
C ALA A 325 16.70 -19.19 -6.37
N GLY A 326 17.95 -19.00 -6.80
CA GLY A 326 18.43 -19.53 -8.09
C GLY A 326 18.22 -18.62 -9.30
N LEU A 327 17.57 -17.45 -9.16
CA LEU A 327 17.57 -16.45 -10.22
C LEU A 327 19.00 -15.95 -10.43
N GLN A 328 19.47 -16.05 -11.68
CA GLN A 328 20.71 -15.40 -12.09
C GLN A 328 20.44 -13.91 -12.28
N PRO A 329 21.31 -13.01 -11.80
CA PRO A 329 21.17 -11.58 -12.07
C PRO A 329 21.07 -11.32 -13.56
N LEU A 330 20.23 -10.35 -13.92
CA LEU A 330 20.10 -9.95 -15.31
C LEU A 330 21.42 -9.31 -15.77
N VAL A 331 22.09 -9.92 -16.76
CA VAL A 331 23.41 -9.47 -17.23
C VAL A 331 23.29 -8.21 -18.10
N ALA A 332 22.21 -8.11 -18.89
CA ALA A 332 21.73 -6.91 -19.57
C ALA A 332 20.35 -7.21 -20.17
N LEU A 333 19.34 -6.33 -20.02
CA LEU A 333 18.20 -6.39 -20.95
C LEU A 333 18.77 -5.95 -22.28
N ARG A 334 18.98 -6.91 -23.17
CA ARG A 334 19.11 -6.57 -24.57
C ARG A 334 17.76 -6.01 -25.01
N GLU A 335 17.82 -4.96 -25.82
CA GLU A 335 16.65 -4.63 -26.63
C GLU A 335 16.20 -5.90 -27.37
N PRO A 336 14.87 -6.11 -27.53
CA PRO A 336 14.35 -7.27 -28.24
C PRO A 336 15.14 -7.54 -29.52
N GLN A 337 15.48 -8.80 -29.78
CA GLN A 337 16.21 -9.16 -31.00
C GLN A 337 15.33 -8.84 -32.22
N GLY A 338 15.58 -7.71 -32.88
CA GLY A 338 14.79 -7.24 -34.01
C GLY A 338 14.79 -5.72 -34.13
N LYS A 339 14.30 -5.18 -35.25
CA LYS A 339 14.04 -3.75 -35.37
C LYS A 339 12.78 -3.43 -34.54
N PRO A 340 12.83 -2.50 -33.57
CA PRO A 340 11.63 -2.09 -32.84
C PRO A 340 10.52 -1.67 -33.80
N ASP A 341 9.27 -2.09 -33.53
CA ASP A 341 8.12 -1.61 -34.30
C ASP A 341 8.01 -0.09 -34.07
N PRO A 342 8.01 0.74 -35.13
CA PRO A 342 8.01 2.20 -34.98
C PRO A 342 6.74 2.73 -34.30
N ARG A 343 5.67 1.93 -34.20
CA ARG A 343 4.45 2.30 -33.49
C ARG A 343 4.56 2.10 -31.97
N MET A 344 5.64 1.49 -31.49
CA MET A 344 5.79 1.08 -30.11
C MET A 344 6.43 2.18 -29.26
N ILE A 345 5.75 2.50 -28.16
CA ILE A 345 6.23 3.32 -27.07
C ILE A 345 6.28 2.43 -25.83
N LEU A 346 7.48 2.00 -25.47
CA LEU A 346 7.74 1.16 -24.29
C LEU A 346 8.31 2.02 -23.16
N LEU A 347 7.60 2.03 -22.05
CA LEU A 347 7.92 2.74 -20.83
C LEU A 347 8.19 1.72 -19.71
N THR A 348 9.39 1.71 -19.16
CA THR A 348 9.76 0.80 -18.06
C THR A 348 10.14 1.59 -16.81
N ALA A 349 9.82 1.03 -15.64
CA ALA A 349 10.05 1.70 -14.35
C ALA A 349 11.52 1.88 -13.98
N GLY A 350 12.42 1.08 -14.54
CA GLY A 350 13.83 1.09 -14.22
C GLY A 350 14.62 0.33 -15.27
N ARG A 351 15.94 0.52 -15.25
CA ARG A 351 16.86 -0.33 -16.00
C ARG A 351 16.85 -1.76 -15.46
N SER A 352 17.37 -2.64 -16.29
CA SER A 352 17.77 -4.02 -16.01
C SER A 352 18.22 -4.36 -14.59
N ASP A 353 19.10 -3.55 -14.05
CA ASP A 353 19.83 -3.74 -12.80
C ASP A 353 19.23 -2.92 -11.64
N GLN A 354 18.20 -2.13 -11.92
CA GLN A 354 17.63 -1.17 -10.99
C GLN A 354 16.36 -1.69 -10.32
N PHE A 355 16.06 -1.07 -9.19
CA PHE A 355 14.96 -1.44 -8.34
C PHE A 355 13.81 -0.42 -8.46
N ALA A 356 12.66 -0.87 -8.96
CA ALA A 356 11.40 -0.12 -8.98
C ALA A 356 10.66 -0.24 -7.63
N GLY A 357 10.38 0.90 -7.01
CA GLY A 357 9.88 0.94 -5.63
C GLY A 357 8.57 1.70 -5.43
N PRO A 358 8.16 1.84 -4.16
CA PRO A 358 6.96 2.58 -3.82
C PRO A 358 7.13 4.09 -4.03
N LEU A 359 6.02 4.79 -4.22
CA LEU A 359 5.95 6.24 -4.37
C LEU A 359 6.68 6.94 -3.20
N PRO A 360 7.71 7.77 -3.48
CA PRO A 360 8.52 8.38 -2.43
C PRO A 360 7.70 9.32 -1.54
N LYS A 361 8.09 9.41 -0.27
CA LYS A 361 7.47 10.31 0.73
C LYS A 361 5.93 10.15 0.85
N SER A 362 5.38 8.98 0.48
CA SER A 362 3.95 8.66 0.56
C SER A 362 3.65 7.77 1.77
N SER A 363 2.57 8.07 2.51
CA SER A 363 2.04 7.16 3.52
C SER A 363 1.26 5.98 2.93
N LYS A 364 0.86 6.08 1.66
CA LYS A 364 0.21 5.01 0.91
C LYS A 364 1.24 4.33 0.01
N LEU A 365 1.46 3.03 0.19
CA LEU A 365 2.30 2.25 -0.70
C LEU A 365 1.61 2.09 -2.06
N ARG A 366 2.24 2.64 -3.10
CA ARG A 366 1.82 2.54 -4.50
C ARG A 366 3.07 2.31 -5.35
N PRO A 367 3.08 1.39 -6.34
CA PRO A 367 4.17 1.33 -7.32
C PRO A 367 4.35 2.68 -8.00
N ALA A 368 5.56 3.24 -7.89
CA ALA A 368 5.79 4.66 -8.14
C ALA A 368 5.63 5.03 -9.61
N PHE A 369 6.18 4.22 -10.52
CA PHE A 369 6.26 4.61 -11.93
C PHE A 369 4.88 4.63 -12.58
N SER A 370 4.08 3.59 -12.36
CA SER A 370 2.70 3.52 -12.84
C SER A 370 1.86 4.68 -12.32
N TYR A 371 2.02 5.03 -11.04
CA TYR A 371 1.29 6.15 -10.44
C TYR A 371 1.70 7.50 -11.07
N LEU A 372 3.00 7.75 -11.19
CA LEU A 372 3.55 8.99 -11.73
C LEU A 372 3.25 9.14 -13.23
N ALA A 373 3.33 8.06 -13.99
CA ALA A 373 2.97 8.04 -15.40
C ALA A 373 1.48 8.34 -15.62
N LEU A 374 0.60 7.79 -14.79
CA LEU A 374 -0.82 8.11 -14.85
C LEU A 374 -1.07 9.60 -14.53
N GLY A 375 -0.42 10.14 -13.49
CA GLY A 375 -0.50 11.57 -13.17
C GLY A 375 0.06 12.47 -14.29
N ALA A 376 1.16 12.06 -14.91
CA ALA A 376 1.74 12.74 -16.07
C ALA A 376 0.74 12.81 -17.22
N LEU A 377 0.12 11.68 -17.61
CA LEU A 377 -0.91 11.63 -18.65
C LEU A 377 -2.14 12.47 -18.34
N ARG A 378 -2.41 12.73 -17.06
CA ARG A 378 -3.50 13.60 -16.60
C ARG A 378 -3.18 15.10 -16.71
N GLY A 379 -1.92 15.44 -16.92
CA GLY A 379 -1.47 16.81 -17.16
C GLY A 379 -0.30 17.25 -16.29
N TRP A 380 0.19 16.42 -15.36
CA TRP A 380 1.32 16.82 -14.50
C TRP A 380 2.63 17.03 -15.27
N ALA A 381 2.71 16.45 -16.47
CA ALA A 381 3.82 16.61 -17.39
C ALA A 381 3.43 17.38 -18.66
N ALA A 382 2.31 18.11 -18.63
CA ALA A 382 1.85 18.86 -19.79
C ALA A 382 2.71 20.10 -20.05
N ASP A 383 2.93 20.40 -21.33
CA ASP A 383 3.46 21.70 -21.78
C ASP A 383 2.42 22.83 -21.63
N GLU A 384 2.77 24.04 -22.08
CA GLU A 384 1.91 25.22 -22.00
C GLU A 384 0.61 25.05 -22.81
N GLU A 385 0.65 24.24 -23.87
CA GLU A 385 -0.50 23.89 -24.69
C GLU A 385 -1.40 22.81 -24.06
N GLY A 386 -0.92 22.12 -23.01
CA GLY A 386 -1.63 21.05 -22.33
C GLY A 386 -1.34 19.65 -22.90
N LYS A 387 -0.29 19.49 -23.72
CA LYS A 387 0.10 18.21 -24.33
C LYS A 387 1.15 17.51 -23.49
N VAL A 388 1.02 16.19 -23.39
CA VAL A 388 1.98 15.34 -22.67
C VAL A 388 2.71 14.47 -23.69
N THR A 389 4.02 14.64 -23.80
CA THR A 389 4.88 13.79 -24.64
C THR A 389 5.40 12.59 -23.87
N ALA A 390 5.91 11.58 -24.57
CA ALA A 390 6.56 10.43 -23.93
C ALA A 390 7.81 10.85 -23.14
N ASP A 391 8.62 11.75 -23.69
CA ASP A 391 9.76 12.34 -22.97
C ASP A 391 9.30 13.13 -21.74
N GLY A 392 8.26 13.96 -21.87
CA GLY A 392 7.73 14.76 -20.77
C GLY A 392 7.26 13.89 -19.60
N LEU A 393 6.60 12.77 -19.88
CA LEU A 393 6.17 11.78 -18.89
C LEU A 393 7.35 11.17 -18.12
N VAL A 394 8.40 10.73 -18.85
CA VAL A 394 9.59 10.14 -18.25
C VAL A 394 10.34 11.16 -17.40
N GLU A 395 10.53 12.37 -17.91
CA GLU A 395 11.23 13.45 -17.20
C GLU A 395 10.49 13.88 -15.93
N PHE A 396 9.16 14.01 -15.98
CA PHE A 396 8.36 14.26 -14.78
C PHE A 396 8.54 13.13 -13.75
N SER A 397 8.47 11.87 -14.19
CA SER A 397 8.62 10.70 -13.32
C SER A 397 10.00 10.66 -12.66
N ARG A 398 11.08 10.96 -13.40
CA ARG A 398 12.45 11.07 -12.88
C ARG A 398 12.57 12.14 -11.81
N ARG A 399 12.03 13.35 -12.04
CA ARG A 399 12.03 14.43 -11.05
C ARG A 399 11.28 14.06 -9.77
N ALA A 400 10.13 13.41 -9.90
CA ALA A 400 9.35 12.96 -8.75
C ALA A 400 10.04 11.84 -7.96
N LEU A 401 10.73 10.91 -8.64
CA LEU A 401 11.48 9.84 -7.99
C LEU A 401 12.73 10.35 -7.27
N ALA A 402 13.34 11.44 -7.74
CA ALA A 402 14.51 12.08 -7.12
C ALA A 402 14.23 12.67 -5.73
N LEU A 403 12.96 12.76 -5.30
CA LEU A 403 12.59 13.08 -3.91
C LEU A 403 13.10 12.05 -2.89
N ASP A 404 13.39 10.83 -3.33
CA ASP A 404 14.11 9.85 -2.55
C ASP A 404 15.57 9.80 -2.99
N LYS A 405 16.44 10.50 -2.25
CA LYS A 405 17.87 10.65 -2.55
C LYS A 405 18.64 9.31 -2.62
N GLY A 406 18.10 8.25 -2.03
CA GLY A 406 18.69 6.90 -2.07
C GLY A 406 18.18 6.04 -3.23
N ARG A 407 17.25 6.56 -4.05
CA ARG A 407 16.61 5.81 -5.13
C ARG A 407 17.56 5.61 -6.31
N THR A 408 17.68 4.37 -6.76
CA THR A 408 18.43 4.00 -7.98
C THR A 408 17.53 3.72 -9.17
N GLN A 409 16.22 3.92 -9.05
CA GLN A 409 15.23 3.73 -10.11
C GLN A 409 15.33 4.83 -11.18
N THR A 410 15.54 4.46 -12.44
CA THR A 410 15.55 5.38 -13.59
C THR A 410 14.56 4.89 -14.65
N PRO A 411 13.37 5.50 -14.76
CA PRO A 411 12.45 5.16 -15.83
C PRO A 411 13.07 5.34 -17.21
N GLU A 412 12.77 4.43 -18.13
CA GLU A 412 13.27 4.43 -19.51
C GLU A 412 12.14 4.47 -20.52
N LEU A 413 12.47 5.04 -21.68
CA LEU A 413 11.64 5.07 -22.87
C LEU A 413 12.39 4.39 -24.02
N SER A 414 11.72 3.48 -24.71
CA SER A 414 12.12 2.99 -26.03
C SER A 414 10.99 3.31 -27.03
N GLY A 415 11.33 3.98 -28.12
CA GLY A 415 10.37 4.52 -29.10
C GLY A 415 10.53 6.02 -29.36
N GLU A 416 9.55 6.64 -30.04
CA GLU A 416 9.57 8.06 -30.38
C GLU A 416 9.20 8.94 -29.17
N GLY A 417 10.15 9.72 -28.65
CA GLY A 417 9.97 10.57 -27.45
C GLY A 417 9.06 11.79 -27.63
N SER A 418 9.06 12.37 -28.82
CA SER A 418 8.24 13.55 -29.17
C SER A 418 6.75 13.24 -29.36
N VAL A 419 6.36 11.96 -29.35
CA VAL A 419 4.96 11.58 -29.57
C VAL A 419 4.07 12.11 -28.45
N ILE A 420 2.91 12.67 -28.83
CA ILE A 420 1.90 13.14 -27.88
C ILE A 420 1.09 11.92 -27.40
N LEU A 421 1.14 11.66 -26.10
CA LEU A 421 0.44 10.55 -25.44
C LEU A 421 -0.95 10.94 -24.96
N SER A 422 -1.11 12.18 -24.50
CA SER A 422 -2.40 12.71 -24.06
C SER A 422 -2.44 14.24 -24.13
N SER A 423 -3.63 14.79 -23.94
CA SER A 423 -3.82 16.20 -23.59
C SER A 423 -4.48 16.27 -22.21
N GLY A 424 -3.78 16.84 -21.24
CA GLY A 424 -4.17 16.86 -19.84
C GLY A 424 -3.93 18.24 -19.23
N ARG A 425 -4.81 18.67 -18.33
CA ARG A 425 -4.74 19.99 -17.67
C ARG A 425 -4.79 19.89 -16.14
N GLU A 426 -4.68 18.69 -15.60
CA GLU A 426 -4.59 18.54 -14.16
C GLU A 426 -3.28 19.17 -13.66
N ARG A 427 -3.40 20.04 -12.66
CA ARG A 427 -2.25 20.72 -12.05
C ARG A 427 -1.34 19.67 -11.39
N ALA A 428 -0.05 19.73 -11.70
CA ALA A 428 0.96 18.89 -11.06
C ALA A 428 1.00 19.12 -9.54
N PRO A 429 1.28 18.07 -8.74
CA PRO A 429 1.57 18.24 -7.33
C PRO A 429 2.85 19.08 -7.13
N ASP A 430 2.89 19.84 -6.05
CA ASP A 430 4.09 20.59 -5.66
C ASP A 430 5.13 19.62 -5.06
N LEU A 431 6.05 19.17 -5.91
CA LEU A 431 7.12 18.25 -5.50
C LEU A 431 8.01 18.85 -4.40
N ALA A 432 8.20 20.17 -4.38
CA ALA A 432 9.01 20.84 -3.35
C ALA A 432 8.28 20.94 -2.02
N ALA A 433 6.95 21.03 -2.02
CA ALA A 433 6.16 20.88 -0.79
C ALA A 433 6.21 19.44 -0.26
N ILE A 434 6.08 18.44 -1.15
CA ILE A 434 6.17 17.02 -0.78
C ILE A 434 7.53 16.67 -0.17
N ASP A 435 8.63 17.26 -0.70
CA ASP A 435 9.98 17.05 -0.16
C ASP A 435 10.13 17.62 1.26
N ARG A 436 9.73 18.88 1.45
CA ARG A 436 9.86 19.61 2.72
C ARG A 436 9.02 19.01 3.85
N ASP A 437 7.77 18.64 3.55
CA ASP A 437 6.83 18.10 4.54
C ASP A 437 7.27 16.73 5.11
N ALA A 438 8.21 16.04 4.44
CA ALA A 438 8.74 14.77 4.89
C ALA A 438 10.00 14.87 5.76
N ASP A 439 10.85 15.88 5.53
CA ASP A 439 12.09 16.07 6.31
C ASP A 439 11.80 16.66 7.71
N GLU A 440 10.71 17.41 7.89
CA GLU A 440 10.25 17.93 9.19
C GLU A 440 9.67 16.84 10.12
N SER A 441 9.57 15.60 9.64
CA SER A 441 9.13 14.42 10.41
C SER A 441 10.26 13.54 10.93
N ALA A 442 11.53 13.89 10.66
CA ALA A 442 12.66 13.25 11.32
C ALA A 442 12.68 13.68 12.80
N PRO A 443 12.78 12.75 13.77
CA PRO A 443 12.98 13.16 15.15
C PRO A 443 14.21 14.05 15.22
N ALA A 444 14.08 15.20 15.88
CA ALA A 444 15.24 16.01 16.23
C ALA A 444 16.27 15.09 16.91
N PRO A 445 17.57 15.18 16.57
CA PRO A 445 18.57 14.42 17.31
C PRO A 445 18.39 14.76 18.78
N GLU A 446 18.13 13.74 19.61
CA GLU A 446 18.11 13.94 21.06
C GLU A 446 19.43 14.62 21.44
N PRO A 447 19.41 15.70 22.23
CA PRO A 447 20.65 16.27 22.72
C PRO A 447 21.41 15.17 23.46
N SER A 448 22.58 14.82 22.95
CA SER A 448 23.45 13.84 23.59
C SER A 448 23.68 14.30 25.03
N SER A 449 23.42 13.42 25.99
CA SER A 449 23.68 13.66 27.41
C SER A 449 25.18 13.65 27.75
N PHE A 450 26.02 14.22 26.88
CA PHE A 450 27.47 14.32 27.04
C PHE A 450 27.98 15.74 27.32
N ASP A 451 27.08 16.68 27.64
CA ASP A 451 27.45 17.93 28.31
C ASP A 451 27.09 17.85 29.80
N GLN A 452 27.63 16.83 30.49
CA GLN A 452 28.00 17.01 31.89
C GLN A 452 29.48 17.36 31.90
N GLU A 453 29.73 18.66 32.00
CA GLU A 453 31.00 19.27 32.33
C GLU A 453 31.66 18.49 33.49
N PRO A 454 32.87 17.93 33.31
CA PRO A 454 33.52 17.21 34.39
C PRO A 454 33.87 18.19 35.50
N SER A 455 33.25 18.00 36.67
CA SER A 455 33.61 18.69 37.90
C SER A 455 35.10 18.52 38.17
N GLU A 456 35.84 19.62 38.22
CA GLU A 456 37.27 19.66 38.52
C GLU A 456 37.59 18.92 39.84
N PRO A 457 38.61 18.05 39.88
CA PRO A 457 39.09 17.52 41.13
C PRO A 457 39.93 18.57 41.89
N SER A 458 39.57 18.79 43.16
CA SER A 458 40.33 19.60 44.12
C SER A 458 41.82 19.18 44.18
N PRO A 459 42.76 20.14 44.21
CA PRO A 459 44.19 19.82 44.28
C PRO A 459 44.60 19.35 45.68
N GLU A 460 45.20 18.15 45.76
CA GLU A 460 45.92 17.69 46.95
C GLU A 460 47.21 18.49 47.20
N PRO A 461 47.58 18.75 48.47
CA PRO A 461 48.79 19.50 48.80
C PRO A 461 50.06 18.65 48.66
N VAL A 462 51.01 19.18 47.87
CA VAL A 462 52.37 18.66 47.69
C VAL A 462 53.13 18.68 49.03
N SER A 463 53.38 17.50 49.61
CA SER A 463 54.29 17.36 50.75
C SER A 463 55.75 17.39 50.27
N LYS A 464 56.53 18.27 50.92
CA LYS A 464 57.93 18.55 50.61
C LYS A 464 58.82 17.35 50.95
N ARG A 465 59.62 16.89 49.96
CA ARG A 465 60.73 15.96 50.17
C ARG A 465 61.72 16.52 51.19
N ARG A 466 61.92 15.80 52.31
CA ARG A 466 63.08 16.02 53.20
C ARG A 466 64.33 15.43 52.54
N ARG A 467 65.33 16.30 52.38
CA ARG A 467 66.74 15.97 52.13
C ARG A 467 67.25 15.08 53.27
N ALA A 468 67.82 13.94 52.92
CA ALA A 468 68.83 13.28 53.73
C ALA A 468 70.19 13.85 53.31
N THR A 469 70.98 14.30 54.29
CA THR A 469 72.42 14.54 54.16
C THR A 469 73.14 13.77 55.26
N PRO A 470 74.42 13.41 55.07
CA PRO A 470 75.03 12.21 55.61
C PRO A 470 75.44 12.35 57.09
N THR A 471 75.59 11.21 57.76
CA THR A 471 76.05 11.03 59.14
C THR A 471 77.36 11.76 59.44
N LYS A 472 77.32 12.86 60.22
CA LYS A 472 77.69 12.95 61.64
C LYS A 472 77.56 14.40 62.12
#